data_AF-A0A965YAB0-F1
#
_entry.id   AF-A0A965YAB0-F1
#
_cell.length_a   1.000
_cell.length_b   1.000
_cell.length_c   1.000
_cell.angle_alpha   90.00
_cell.angle_beta   90.00
_cell.angle_gamma   90.00
#
_symmetry.space_group_name_H-M   'P 1'
#
loop_
_entity.id
_entity.type
_entity.pdbx_description
1 polymer ?
#
loop_
_entity_poly.entity_id
_entity_poly.type
_entity_poly.pdbx_seq_one_letter_code
_entity_poly.pdbx_strand_id
1 'polypeptide(L)'
;MIINFCVQNFGSIKDKQTLSFEADKSKHLADTYIINFGKQRILKLALIYGANASGKTTILQALDFLRNIVLEPKQKKTDELDFNPFLFDAISPKQNSIISLEFVQNKIKYFYEVEFCKKAIVSEELNFYNNSIIVYITKSNQFIFFFRKSRNVILM
;
A
#
# COMPACT_ATOMS: atom_id res chain seq x y z
N MET A 1 -7.94 7.11 -6.44
CA MET A 1 -7.05 8.22 -6.00
C MET A 1 -6.31 7.79 -4.76
N ILE A 2 -4.97 7.85 -4.77
CA ILE A 2 -4.14 7.51 -3.59
C ILE A 2 -4.25 8.62 -2.55
N ILE A 3 -4.33 8.24 -1.27
CA ILE A 3 -4.27 9.14 -0.11
C ILE A 3 -2.91 8.98 0.56
N ASN A 4 -2.57 7.76 0.98
CA ASN A 4 -1.31 7.46 1.65
C ASN A 4 -0.71 6.21 1.03
N PHE A 5 0.59 6.25 0.74
CA PHE A 5 1.37 5.08 0.40
C PHE A 5 2.46 4.89 1.46
N CYS A 6 2.55 3.72 2.06
CA CYS A 6 3.57 3.39 3.04
C CYS A 6 4.43 2.22 2.57
N VAL A 7 5.72 2.28 2.87
CA VAL A 7 6.67 1.20 2.61
C VAL A 7 7.67 1.07 3.76
N GLN A 8 7.98 -0.16 4.15
CA GLN A 8 8.97 -0.48 5.18
C GLN A 8 9.82 -1.68 4.73
N ASN A 9 11.11 -1.65 5.07
CA ASN A 9 12.06 -2.71 4.80
C ASN A 9 12.09 -3.13 3.31
N PHE A 10 12.28 -2.17 2.40
CA PHE A 10 12.26 -2.40 0.94
C PHE A 10 13.38 -1.58 0.27
N GLY A 11 14.26 -2.25 -0.47
CA GLY A 11 15.41 -1.65 -1.15
C GLY A 11 16.29 -0.87 -0.17
N SER A 12 16.44 0.44 -0.42
CA SER A 12 17.18 1.35 0.47
C SER A 12 16.38 1.86 1.67
N ILE A 13 15.11 1.48 1.82
CA ILE A 13 14.23 1.96 2.89
C ILE A 13 14.21 0.93 4.02
N LYS A 14 14.75 1.31 5.18
CA LYS A 14 14.69 0.50 6.41
C LYS A 14 13.38 0.72 7.15
N ASP A 15 13.23 1.93 7.71
CA ASP A 15 12.10 2.30 8.53
C ASP A 15 10.92 2.75 7.67
N LYS A 16 9.70 2.63 8.22
CA LYS A 16 8.46 3.00 7.53
C LYS A 16 8.52 4.43 7.00
N GLN A 17 8.33 4.58 5.70
CA GLN A 17 8.17 5.87 5.04
C GLN A 17 6.74 6.00 4.53
N THR A 18 6.18 7.22 4.62
CA THR A 18 4.83 7.52 4.14
C THR A 18 4.88 8.64 3.12
N LEU A 19 4.40 8.37 1.90
CA LEU A 19 4.06 9.39 0.91
C LEU A 19 2.58 9.75 1.09
N SER A 20 2.31 10.92 1.69
CA SER A 20 0.96 11.41 1.94
C SER A 20 0.55 12.46 0.91
N PHE A 21 -0.66 12.29 0.37
CA PHE A 21 -1.35 13.26 -0.48
C PHE A 21 -2.36 14.08 0.33
N GLU A 22 -2.38 14.00 1.67
CA GLU A 22 -3.25 14.85 2.47
C GLU A 22 -2.79 16.31 2.39
N ALA A 23 -3.70 17.18 1.97
CA ALA A 23 -3.44 18.61 1.90
C ALA A 23 -3.47 19.22 3.30
N ASP A 24 -2.58 20.18 3.53
CA ASP A 24 -2.63 21.01 4.72
C ASP A 24 -3.86 21.96 4.71
N LYS A 25 -3.90 22.86 5.70
CA LYS A 25 -4.98 23.85 5.85
C LYS A 25 -4.92 24.99 4.82
N SER A 26 -3.87 25.08 4.00
CA SER A 26 -3.67 26.16 3.03
C SER A 26 -4.77 26.18 1.98
N LYS A 27 -5.36 27.35 1.72
CA LYS A 27 -6.36 27.51 0.66
C LYS A 27 -5.75 27.95 -0.67
N HIS A 28 -4.44 28.17 -0.70
CA HIS A 28 -3.74 28.62 -1.89
C HIS A 28 -3.85 27.58 -3.02
N LEU A 29 -4.35 28.00 -4.18
CA LEU A 29 -4.54 27.16 -5.38
C LEU A 29 -5.36 25.86 -5.13
N ALA A 30 -6.23 25.88 -4.12
CA ALA A 30 -7.03 24.71 -3.74
C ALA A 30 -7.89 24.21 -4.90
N ASP A 31 -8.53 25.11 -5.65
CA ASP A 31 -9.39 24.74 -6.78
C ASP A 31 -8.61 24.02 -7.90
N THR A 32 -7.30 24.30 -8.00
CA THR A 32 -6.42 23.69 -8.99
C THR A 32 -5.87 22.34 -8.51
N TYR A 33 -5.30 22.28 -7.31
CA TYR A 33 -4.50 21.12 -6.87
C TYR A 33 -5.18 20.22 -5.83
N ILE A 34 -6.37 20.56 -5.34
CA ILE A 34 -7.04 19.80 -4.28
C ILE A 34 -8.33 19.17 -4.81
N ILE A 35 -8.60 17.94 -4.36
CA ILE A 35 -9.87 17.23 -4.49
C ILE A 35 -10.41 16.99 -3.08
N ASN A 36 -11.69 17.31 -2.88
CA ASN A 36 -12.36 17.04 -1.61
C ASN A 36 -13.03 15.66 -1.65
N PHE A 37 -12.75 14.84 -0.64
CA PHE A 37 -13.43 13.57 -0.40
C PHE A 37 -14.03 13.57 1.01
N GLY A 38 -15.35 13.79 1.11
CA GLY A 38 -15.99 14.02 2.40
C GLY A 38 -15.37 15.23 3.11
N LYS A 39 -14.77 14.99 4.28
CA LYS A 39 -14.04 16.02 5.05
C LYS A 39 -12.54 16.05 4.74
N GLN A 40 -12.01 15.08 3.99
CA GLN A 40 -10.59 15.02 3.64
C GLN A 40 -10.29 15.88 2.41
N ARG A 41 -9.14 16.55 2.44
CA ARG A 41 -8.60 17.36 1.35
C ARG A 41 -7.38 16.64 0.80
N ILE A 42 -7.40 16.28 -0.48
CA ILE A 42 -6.41 15.40 -1.09
C ILE A 42 -5.75 16.12 -2.26
N LEU A 43 -4.43 16.10 -2.31
CA LEU A 43 -3.62 16.68 -3.37
C LEU A 43 -3.70 15.85 -4.65
N LYS A 44 -3.79 16.51 -5.81
CA LYS A 44 -3.72 15.88 -7.13
C LYS A 44 -2.28 15.56 -7.56
N LEU A 45 -1.29 16.17 -6.90
CA LEU A 45 0.12 16.12 -7.24
C LEU A 45 0.95 15.94 -5.97
N ALA A 46 1.98 15.11 -6.04
CA ALA A 46 3.04 15.04 -5.05
C ALA A 46 4.40 15.16 -5.75
N LEU A 47 5.36 15.78 -5.07
CA LEU A 47 6.73 15.94 -5.56
C LEU A 47 7.68 15.21 -4.63
N ILE A 48 8.50 14.30 -5.18
CA ILE A 48 9.53 13.58 -4.43
C ILE A 48 10.89 14.18 -4.83
N TYR A 49 11.53 14.91 -3.92
CA TYR A 49 12.84 15.53 -4.14
C TYR A 49 13.81 15.14 -3.02
N GLY A 50 15.11 15.22 -3.30
CA GLY A 50 16.16 14.82 -2.36
C GLY A 50 17.48 14.54 -3.07
N ALA A 51 18.54 14.33 -2.30
CA ALA A 51 19.89 14.05 -2.83
C ALA A 51 19.95 12.75 -3.66
N ASN A 52 21.01 12.55 -4.42
CA ASN A 52 21.25 11.27 -5.08
C ASN A 52 21.33 10.14 -4.05
N ALA A 53 20.85 8.95 -4.43
CA ALA A 53 20.75 7.78 -3.55
C ALA A 53 19.86 7.94 -2.30
N SER A 54 19.06 9.00 -2.18
CA SER A 54 18.14 9.21 -1.04
C SER A 54 16.90 8.30 -1.02
N GLY A 55 16.82 7.27 -1.87
CA GLY A 55 15.70 6.32 -1.91
C GLY A 55 14.46 6.75 -2.71
N LYS A 56 14.51 7.83 -3.50
CA LYS A 56 13.36 8.27 -4.33
C LYS A 56 12.90 7.19 -5.31
N THR A 57 13.84 6.59 -6.04
CA THR A 57 13.56 5.49 -6.97
C THR A 57 12.98 4.28 -6.24
N THR A 58 13.43 4.02 -5.00
CA THR A 58 12.93 2.93 -4.15
C THR A 58 11.44 3.06 -3.85
N ILE A 59 10.94 4.29 -3.63
CA ILE A 59 9.49 4.54 -3.43
C ILE A 59 8.71 4.14 -4.69
N LEU A 60 9.18 4.53 -5.88
CA LEU A 60 8.53 4.19 -7.15
C LEU A 60 8.59 2.68 -7.43
N GLN A 61 9.73 2.04 -7.14
CA GLN A 61 9.90 0.59 -7.26
C GLN A 61 8.96 -0.17 -6.32
N ALA A 62 8.74 0.32 -5.10
CA ALA A 62 7.81 -0.29 -4.16
C ALA A 62 6.34 -0.17 -4.64
N LEU A 63 5.97 0.95 -5.26
CA LEU A 63 4.65 1.13 -5.89
C LEU A 63 4.46 0.18 -7.08
N ASP A 64 5.47 0.05 -7.95
CA ASP A 64 5.41 -0.86 -9.09
C ASP A 64 5.38 -2.33 -8.62
N PHE A 65 6.18 -2.68 -7.63
CA PHE A 65 6.15 -3.99 -7.00
C PHE A 65 4.76 -4.32 -6.44
N LEU A 66 4.14 -3.40 -5.70
CA LEU A 66 2.78 -3.56 -5.19
C LEU A 66 1.78 -3.85 -6.32
N ARG A 67 1.85 -3.07 -7.41
CA ARG A 67 1.02 -3.28 -8.59
C ARG A 67 1.24 -4.67 -9.18
N ASN A 68 2.49 -5.10 -9.32
CA ASN A 68 2.84 -6.37 -9.94
C ASN A 68 2.36 -7.56 -9.10
N ILE A 69 2.53 -7.55 -7.77
CA ILE A 69 2.06 -8.67 -6.94
C ILE A 69 0.54 -8.80 -6.89
N VAL A 70 -0.20 -7.70 -7.06
CA VAL A 70 -1.67 -7.69 -7.08
C VAL A 70 -2.22 -8.11 -8.44
N LEU A 71 -1.62 -7.64 -9.54
CA LEU A 71 -2.12 -7.90 -10.90
C LEU A 71 -1.55 -9.17 -11.54
N GLU A 72 -0.34 -9.57 -11.14
CA GLU A 72 0.42 -10.68 -11.73
C GLU A 72 0.91 -11.64 -10.63
N PRO A 73 -0.02 -12.35 -9.96
CA PRO A 73 0.34 -13.27 -8.90
C PRO A 73 1.24 -14.40 -9.42
N LYS A 74 2.25 -14.77 -8.62
CA LYS A 74 3.15 -15.89 -8.96
C LYS A 74 2.37 -17.20 -9.01
N GLN A 75 2.62 -18.00 -10.05
CA GLN A 75 1.87 -19.24 -10.29
C GLN A 75 2.46 -20.43 -9.54
N LYS A 76 3.79 -20.48 -9.36
CA LYS A 76 4.46 -21.59 -8.68
C LYS A 76 4.81 -21.17 -7.27
N LYS A 77 4.63 -22.10 -6.32
CA LYS A 77 5.04 -21.91 -4.91
C LYS A 77 6.56 -21.76 -4.72
N THR A 78 7.33 -22.12 -5.74
CA THR A 78 8.80 -21.99 -5.76
C THR A 78 9.27 -20.64 -6.26
N ASP A 79 8.38 -19.83 -6.85
CA ASP A 79 8.75 -18.53 -7.37
C ASP A 79 8.99 -17.56 -6.20
N GLU A 80 10.08 -16.81 -6.29
CA GLU A 80 10.37 -15.76 -5.31
C GLU A 80 9.74 -14.42 -5.74
N LEU A 81 9.44 -13.58 -4.75
CA LEU A 81 9.03 -12.20 -4.96
C LEU A 81 10.25 -11.37 -5.36
N ASP A 82 10.12 -10.61 -6.45
CA ASP A 82 11.20 -9.82 -7.04
C ASP A 82 11.35 -8.46 -6.35
N PHE A 83 11.89 -8.47 -5.15
CA PHE A 83 12.28 -7.28 -4.40
C PHE A 83 13.45 -7.60 -3.48
N ASN A 84 14.20 -6.61 -2.99
CA ASN A 84 15.16 -6.84 -1.90
C ASN A 84 14.71 -6.10 -0.64
N PRO A 85 14.84 -6.70 0.57
CA PRO A 85 14.65 -5.95 1.81
C PRO A 85 15.81 -4.97 2.02
N PHE A 86 15.82 -4.24 3.13
CA PHE A 86 16.96 -3.41 3.49
C PHE A 86 18.17 -4.29 3.84
N LEU A 87 19.29 -4.11 3.12
CA LEU A 87 20.46 -4.99 3.19
C LEU A 87 21.65 -4.43 4.00
N PHE A 88 21.58 -3.19 4.50
CA PHE A 88 22.71 -2.54 5.18
C PHE A 88 22.79 -2.86 6.68
N ASP A 89 22.08 -3.88 7.16
CA ASP A 89 22.28 -4.45 8.49
C ASP A 89 21.95 -5.96 8.53
N ALA A 90 22.26 -6.60 9.65
CA ALA A 90 22.09 -8.05 9.82
C ALA A 90 20.68 -8.50 10.24
N ILE A 91 19.79 -7.55 10.54
CA ILE A 91 18.46 -7.79 11.12
C ILE A 91 17.38 -7.67 10.05
N SER A 92 17.35 -6.56 9.30
CA SER A 92 16.34 -6.25 8.29
C SER A 92 16.18 -7.32 7.19
N PRO A 93 17.24 -7.99 6.68
CA PRO A 93 17.07 -9.07 5.72
C PRO A 93 16.29 -10.28 6.24
N LYS A 94 16.18 -10.43 7.57
CA LYS A 94 15.45 -11.51 8.24
C LYS A 94 14.03 -11.10 8.64
N GLN A 95 13.68 -9.83 8.45
CA GLN A 95 12.35 -9.29 8.74
C GLN A 95 11.51 -9.24 7.48
N ASN A 96 10.19 -9.24 7.66
CA ASN A 96 9.25 -9.04 6.56
C ASN A 96 9.29 -7.59 6.08
N SER A 97 8.86 -7.40 4.83
CA SER A 97 8.58 -6.11 4.23
C SER A 97 7.09 -5.82 4.32
N ILE A 98 6.73 -4.56 4.48
CA ILE A 98 5.34 -4.13 4.59
C ILE A 98 5.10 -3.00 3.61
N ILE A 99 4.05 -3.13 2.81
CA ILE A 99 3.53 -2.06 1.97
C ILE A 99 2.05 -1.87 2.29
N SER A 100 1.63 -0.62 2.46
CA SER A 100 0.21 -0.29 2.58
C SER A 100 -0.20 0.90 1.73
N LEU A 101 -1.47 0.89 1.33
CA LEU A 101 -2.06 1.86 0.42
C LEU A 101 -3.46 2.25 0.91
N GLU A 102 -3.63 3.53 1.24
CA GLU A 102 -4.94 4.14 1.39
C GLU A 102 -5.33 4.80 0.08
N PHE A 103 -6.53 4.50 -0.41
CA PHE A 103 -7.02 5.07 -1.65
C PHE A 103 -8.54 5.18 -1.68
N VAL A 104 -9.05 6.08 -2.50
CA VAL A 104 -10.48 6.26 -2.78
C VAL A 104 -10.80 5.73 -4.16
N GLN A 105 -11.80 4.86 -4.25
CA GLN A 105 -12.37 4.38 -5.50
C GLN A 105 -13.90 4.34 -5.39
N ASN A 106 -14.61 4.81 -6.41
CA ASN A 106 -16.09 4.83 -6.44
C ASN A 106 -16.73 5.42 -5.16
N LYS A 107 -16.14 6.51 -4.63
CA LYS A 107 -16.54 7.20 -3.39
C LYS A 107 -16.39 6.37 -2.10
N ILE A 108 -15.66 5.26 -2.13
CA ILE A 108 -15.34 4.44 -0.96
C ILE A 108 -13.84 4.57 -0.66
N LYS A 109 -13.49 4.78 0.62
CA LYS A 109 -12.10 4.78 1.09
C LYS A 109 -11.70 3.36 1.47
N TYR A 110 -10.61 2.89 0.89
CA TYR A 110 -9.99 1.61 1.15
C TYR A 110 -8.65 1.77 1.86
N PHE A 111 -8.30 0.77 2.65
CA PHE A 111 -6.97 0.53 3.19
C PHE A 111 -6.56 -0.88 2.78
N TYR A 112 -5.46 -0.98 2.05
CA TYR A 112 -4.85 -2.25 1.66
C TYR A 112 -3.48 -2.36 2.33
N GLU A 113 -3.16 -3.52 2.88
CA GLU A 113 -1.83 -3.81 3.45
C GLU A 113 -1.39 -5.21 3.06
N VAL A 114 -0.10 -5.33 2.75
CA VAL A 114 0.54 -6.60 2.45
C VAL A 114 1.88 -6.70 3.17
N GLU A 115 2.05 -7.80 3.88
CA GLU A 115 3.28 -8.20 4.54
C GLU A 115 3.86 -9.40 3.79
N PHE A 116 5.15 -9.34 3.44
CA PHE A 116 5.76 -10.34 2.58
C PHE A 116 7.24 -10.53 2.87
N CYS A 117 7.76 -11.69 2.48
CA CYS A 117 9.18 -12.00 2.41
C CYS A 117 9.52 -12.54 1.01
N LYS A 118 10.79 -12.79 0.71
CA LYS A 118 11.23 -13.32 -0.59
C LYS A 118 10.44 -14.54 -1.07
N LYS A 119 9.98 -15.39 -0.15
CA LYS A 119 9.35 -16.68 -0.47
C LYS A 119 7.83 -16.65 -0.51
N ALA A 120 7.19 -15.67 0.12
CA ALA A 120 5.74 -15.70 0.31
C ALA A 120 5.16 -14.35 0.73
N ILE A 121 3.88 -14.18 0.43
CA ILE A 121 3.00 -13.24 1.13
C ILE A 121 2.65 -13.86 2.49
N VAL A 122 2.95 -13.15 3.57
CA VAL A 122 2.73 -13.58 4.96
C VAL A 122 1.32 -13.22 5.41
N SER A 123 0.90 -11.99 5.14
CA SER A 123 -0.46 -11.51 5.37
C SER A 123 -0.87 -10.48 4.30
N GLU A 124 -2.17 -10.44 4.00
CA GLU A 124 -2.76 -9.50 3.06
C GLU A 124 -4.15 -9.10 3.53
N GLU A 125 -4.45 -7.80 3.59
CA GLU A 125 -5.71 -7.29 4.12
C GLU A 125 -6.26 -6.15 3.25
N LEU A 126 -7.58 -6.18 3.00
CA LEU A 126 -8.32 -5.10 2.37
C LEU A 126 -9.52 -4.69 3.25
N ASN A 127 -9.49 -3.43 3.69
CA ASN A 127 -10.49 -2.79 4.51
C ASN A 127 -11.15 -1.63 3.78
N PHE A 128 -12.41 -1.31 4.11
CA PHE A 128 -13.01 -0.04 3.71
C PHE A 128 -13.85 0.61 4.80
N TYR A 129 -13.90 1.93 4.77
CA TYR A 129 -14.57 2.75 5.76
C TYR A 129 -16.01 3.03 5.33
N ASN A 130 -16.92 2.08 5.59
CA ASN A 130 -18.37 2.32 5.47
C ASN A 130 -19.17 1.52 6.52
N ASN A 131 -18.83 1.70 7.81
CA ASN A 131 -19.24 0.95 9.03
C ASN A 131 -18.28 -0.15 9.53
N SER A 132 -16.97 0.03 9.43
CA SER A 132 -15.96 -0.88 10.03
C SER A 132 -16.15 -2.34 9.61
N ILE A 133 -16.29 -2.58 8.30
CA ILE A 133 -16.39 -3.94 7.75
C ILE A 133 -15.04 -4.29 7.13
N ILE A 134 -14.38 -5.27 7.74
CA ILE A 134 -13.22 -5.94 7.16
C ILE A 134 -13.76 -6.93 6.13
N VAL A 135 -13.34 -6.83 4.87
CA VAL A 135 -13.88 -7.70 3.80
C VAL A 135 -12.91 -8.79 3.39
N TYR A 136 -11.61 -8.59 3.59
CA TYR A 136 -10.64 -9.59 3.17
C TYR A 136 -9.42 -9.60 4.08
N ILE A 137 -9.16 -10.74 4.72
CA ILE A 137 -7.90 -11.04 5.39
C ILE A 137 -7.43 -12.40 4.86
N THR A 138 -6.23 -12.45 4.29
CA THR A 138 -5.52 -13.71 4.10
C THR A 138 -4.39 -13.77 5.13
N LYS A 139 -4.35 -14.86 5.89
CA LYS A 139 -3.18 -15.23 6.71
C LYS A 139 -2.69 -16.57 6.20
N SER A 140 -1.43 -16.62 5.77
CA SER A 140 -0.71 -17.87 5.51
C SER A 140 -1.49 -18.90 4.66
N ASN A 141 -1.92 -18.54 3.45
CA ASN A 141 -2.64 -19.43 2.51
C ASN A 141 -3.93 -20.08 3.05
N GLN A 142 -4.50 -19.57 4.15
CA GLN A 142 -5.87 -19.87 4.56
C GLN A 142 -6.73 -18.65 4.28
N PHE A 143 -7.67 -18.80 3.34
CA PHE A 143 -8.69 -17.80 3.09
C PHE A 143 -9.65 -17.78 4.28
N ILE A 144 -9.62 -16.71 5.07
CA ILE A 144 -10.62 -16.48 6.10
C ILE A 144 -11.47 -15.30 5.64
N PHE A 145 -12.61 -15.61 5.04
CA PHE A 145 -13.61 -14.62 4.68
C PHE A 145 -14.48 -14.27 5.90
N PHE A 146 -14.43 -13.04 6.38
CA PHE A 146 -15.42 -12.52 7.32
C PHE A 146 -16.51 -11.76 6.55
N PHE A 147 -17.59 -12.45 6.17
CA PHE A 147 -18.81 -11.78 5.69
C PHE A 147 -19.83 -11.67 6.82
N ARG A 148 -20.07 -10.46 7.35
CA ARG A 148 -21.31 -10.20 8.09
C ARG A 148 -22.36 -9.68 7.12
N LYS A 149 -23.34 -10.55 6.86
CA LYS A 149 -24.56 -10.40 6.06
C LYS A 149 -24.99 -8.95 5.79
N SER A 150 -24.70 -8.44 4.59
CA SER A 150 -25.62 -7.56 3.85
C SER A 150 -25.26 -7.52 2.36
N ARG A 151 -26.07 -8.27 1.59
CA ARG A 151 -26.35 -8.21 0.14
C ARG A 151 -25.24 -7.77 -0.83
N ASN A 152 -24.84 -8.76 -1.64
CA ASN A 152 -24.29 -8.67 -3.00
C ASN A 152 -22.98 -7.90 -3.17
N VAL A 153 -21.87 -8.61 -3.00
CA VAL A 153 -20.63 -8.30 -3.72
C VAL A 153 -20.20 -9.58 -4.43
N ILE A 154 -20.29 -9.55 -5.76
CA ILE A 154 -19.66 -10.52 -6.65
C ILE A 154 -18.21 -10.05 -6.82
N LEU A 155 -17.24 -10.92 -6.52
CA LEU A 155 -15.86 -10.76 -6.95
C LEU A 155 -15.67 -11.65 -8.18
N MET A 156 -15.26 -11.05 -9.30
CA MET A 156 -14.69 -11.76 -10.45
C MET A 156 -13.25 -12.14 -10.14
#